data_AF-A0ABD2DCN9-F1
#
_entry.id   AF-A0ABD2DCN9-F1
#
_cell.length_a   1.000
_cell.length_b   1.000
_cell.length_c   1.000
_cell.angle_alpha   90.00
_cell.angle_beta   90.00
_cell.angle_gamma   90.00
#
_symmetry.space_group_name_H-M   'P 1'
#
loop_
_entity.id
_entity.type
_entity.pdbx_description
1 polymer ?
#
loop_
_entity_poly.entity_id
_entity_poly.type
_entity_poly.pdbx_seq_one_letter_code
_entity_poly.pdbx_strand_id
1 'polypeptide(L)'
;MTSPLCRAASANALPAQDQVTTPSSKVKNRKASPKHGHPRSKAAVQAWPPRNFKAGPHRRGVGKSSVHLQVAELQRKIQLLEGDRKAFYESSQWNIKKNQETISQLREETKALELQLMDLLKALEYLDHRLSEKVKQLNALRHQVVLRQSRLEELQLQHRLRHLEMAEARDSNTEVAKEESLNLENRLDSMEAEVVRTKHELEELHIVNQEALNARDIAKNQLLYLEETVLQERRKRERYVTDCKKRAEEKKLENERMERKTQRDHLLLQSDDTTQDSLHAKEEELRRRWSMYQMEVIFGKVKDATGTAETHSVVRRFLAQGDTFAQLETLKGENEQALVKLKQEKQRLQRELEDLKYSGEATLVSQQKLQTEMEERLKTEEKRHVEAQDQLERTLQAMQTAKESLEHLASKLNHITVEHSRFAGKELDPKAGDYLPNLLGLVEEKLLKLQEQLESQNVPDMLRHIVDREFYATLEGKLPQYNTRIALPLVSSKDKFFDEEESEDDDNEVANRAALKIRSQKLIESRNKKRSRLRRS
;
A
#
# COMPACT_ATOMS: atom_id res chain seq x y z
N MET A 1 -2.23 41.33 -32.29
CA MET A 1 -0.83 41.02 -32.67
C MET A 1 -0.82 39.81 -33.58
N THR A 2 0.07 39.76 -34.57
CA THR A 2 0.02 38.81 -35.69
C THR A 2 1.34 38.04 -35.86
N SER A 3 1.27 36.70 -35.84
CA SER A 3 2.07 35.75 -36.68
C SER A 3 3.63 35.84 -36.67
N PRO A 4 4.40 34.96 -37.37
CA PRO A 4 4.12 33.62 -37.88
C PRO A 4 5.17 32.54 -37.44
N LEU A 5 4.98 31.32 -37.96
CA LEU A 5 5.94 30.22 -38.16
C LEU A 5 7.43 30.60 -38.37
N CYS A 6 8.36 29.73 -37.92
CA CYS A 6 9.21 28.94 -38.84
C CYS A 6 9.98 27.76 -38.19
N ARG A 7 10.61 26.91 -39.02
CA ARG A 7 11.38 25.70 -38.63
C ARG A 7 12.85 26.00 -38.34
N ALA A 8 13.47 25.20 -37.47
CA ALA A 8 14.90 24.86 -37.51
C ALA A 8 15.13 23.45 -36.92
N ALA A 9 16.28 22.82 -37.19
CA ALA A 9 16.62 21.48 -36.69
C ALA A 9 18.07 21.40 -36.17
N SER A 10 18.26 20.67 -35.08
CA SER A 10 19.56 20.21 -34.54
C SER A 10 19.24 19.08 -33.54
N ALA A 11 19.68 17.83 -33.63
CA ALA A 11 21.01 17.25 -33.88
C ALA A 11 21.90 17.20 -32.62
N ASN A 12 21.84 16.07 -31.89
CA ASN A 12 22.84 15.45 -30.99
C ASN A 12 22.13 14.40 -30.09
N ALA A 13 22.76 13.38 -29.50
CA ALA A 13 23.91 12.56 -29.90
C ALA A 13 23.96 11.33 -28.96
N LEU A 14 24.28 10.13 -29.47
CA LEU A 14 24.54 8.93 -28.64
C LEU A 14 25.73 8.13 -29.23
N PRO A 15 26.70 7.67 -28.42
CA PRO A 15 27.69 6.65 -28.82
C PRO A 15 27.01 5.25 -28.90
N ALA A 16 27.36 4.33 -29.81
CA ALA A 16 28.67 3.70 -30.06
C ALA A 16 29.14 2.86 -28.83
N GLN A 17 29.57 1.59 -28.94
CA GLN A 17 29.92 0.71 -30.07
C GLN A 17 29.28 -0.70 -29.85
N ASP A 18 29.27 -1.71 -30.75
CA ASP A 18 29.83 -1.88 -32.11
C ASP A 18 29.04 -2.95 -32.93
N GLN A 19 29.42 -3.22 -34.18
CA GLN A 19 29.10 -4.44 -34.92
C GLN A 19 30.27 -4.90 -35.83
N VAL A 20 30.52 -6.21 -35.92
CA VAL A 20 31.50 -6.80 -36.85
C VAL A 20 30.83 -7.31 -38.14
N THR A 21 31.53 -7.16 -39.26
CA THR A 21 30.97 -7.21 -40.62
C THR A 21 30.90 -8.61 -41.25
N THR A 22 29.88 -8.80 -42.11
CA THR A 22 29.94 -9.72 -43.25
C THR A 22 30.44 -8.99 -44.49
N PRO A 23 31.17 -9.66 -45.40
CA PRO A 23 30.76 -9.58 -46.81
C PRO A 23 30.84 -10.91 -47.57
N SER A 24 30.29 -10.91 -48.78
CA SER A 24 30.15 -12.07 -49.68
C SER A 24 31.20 -12.06 -50.80
N SER A 25 31.65 -13.23 -51.29
CA SER A 25 31.45 -13.61 -52.71
C SER A 25 32.19 -14.88 -53.22
N LYS A 26 31.54 -15.47 -54.22
CA LYS A 26 31.91 -16.45 -55.27
C LYS A 26 33.41 -16.67 -55.69
N VAL A 27 33.67 -17.93 -56.10
CA VAL A 27 34.37 -18.40 -57.35
C VAL A 27 35.81 -19.02 -57.33
N LYS A 28 35.86 -20.29 -57.76
CA LYS A 28 36.90 -21.09 -58.51
C LYS A 28 38.40 -21.22 -58.06
N ASN A 29 38.71 -22.45 -57.59
CA ASN A 29 39.51 -23.49 -58.30
C ASN A 29 41.07 -23.56 -58.22
N ARG A 30 41.58 -24.82 -58.17
CA ARG A 30 42.94 -25.38 -58.47
C ARG A 30 44.06 -25.54 -57.40
N LYS A 31 44.34 -26.83 -57.12
CA LYS A 31 45.65 -27.56 -57.05
C LYS A 31 46.73 -27.30 -55.95
N ALA A 32 46.85 -28.32 -55.08
CA ALA A 32 47.99 -29.27 -54.96
C ALA A 32 49.24 -29.02 -54.06
N SER A 33 49.22 -29.63 -52.86
CA SER A 33 50.29 -30.50 -52.27
C SER A 33 51.63 -29.86 -51.81
N PRO A 34 52.58 -30.57 -51.14
CA PRO A 34 52.59 -31.96 -50.60
C PRO A 34 53.15 -32.12 -49.14
N LYS A 35 53.34 -33.39 -48.68
CA LYS A 35 54.17 -33.88 -47.52
C LYS A 35 53.59 -33.71 -46.10
N HIS A 36 53.89 -34.57 -45.10
CA HIS A 36 54.61 -35.86 -45.03
C HIS A 36 54.14 -36.70 -43.80
N GLY A 37 54.27 -38.04 -43.84
CA GLY A 37 54.12 -38.93 -42.65
C GLY A 37 54.24 -40.44 -42.98
N HIS A 38 55.04 -41.19 -42.21
CA HIS A 38 55.29 -42.65 -42.34
C HIS A 38 55.44 -43.28 -40.93
N PRO A 39 55.05 -44.57 -40.73
CA PRO A 39 55.96 -45.74 -40.88
C PRO A 39 55.38 -46.81 -41.86
N ARG A 40 56.12 -47.73 -42.54
CA ARG A 40 57.16 -48.73 -42.17
C ARG A 40 56.58 -49.96 -41.44
N SER A 41 56.80 -51.23 -41.79
CA SER A 41 57.39 -51.97 -42.95
C SER A 41 56.99 -53.48 -42.81
N LYS A 42 57.24 -54.45 -43.71
CA LYS A 42 58.48 -54.90 -44.39
C LYS A 42 58.16 -55.72 -45.66
N ALA A 43 59.13 -55.86 -46.57
CA ALA A 43 59.30 -57.00 -47.49
C ALA A 43 60.81 -57.25 -47.70
N ALA A 44 61.23 -58.48 -48.02
CA ALA A 44 62.64 -58.86 -48.12
C ALA A 44 62.97 -59.50 -49.48
N VAL A 45 64.23 -59.35 -49.93
CA VAL A 45 64.73 -59.81 -51.23
C VAL A 45 66.00 -60.66 -51.05
N GLN A 46 66.04 -61.83 -51.69
CA GLN A 46 67.26 -62.51 -52.19
C GLN A 46 66.87 -63.15 -53.54
N ALA A 47 67.55 -62.95 -54.68
CA ALA A 47 68.97 -63.05 -55.04
C ALA A 47 69.37 -64.46 -55.57
N TRP A 48 69.79 -64.51 -56.83
CA TRP A 48 70.45 -65.67 -57.48
C TRP A 48 71.98 -65.59 -57.21
N PRO A 49 72.83 -66.60 -57.56
CA PRO A 49 73.54 -66.58 -58.86
C PRO A 49 73.90 -68.03 -59.40
N PRO A 50 75.01 -68.35 -60.15
CA PRO A 50 74.89 -69.01 -61.47
C PRO A 50 75.93 -70.14 -61.76
N ARG A 51 76.31 -70.36 -63.06
CA ARG A 51 77.45 -71.15 -63.64
C ARG A 51 77.15 -72.62 -64.05
N ASN A 52 77.89 -73.28 -64.97
CA ASN A 52 78.61 -72.88 -66.22
C ASN A 52 78.93 -74.14 -67.09
N PHE A 53 79.35 -73.92 -68.35
CA PHE A 53 79.78 -74.93 -69.34
C PHE A 53 80.87 -75.95 -68.90
N LYS A 54 80.80 -77.18 -69.45
CA LYS A 54 81.95 -77.98 -69.97
C LYS A 54 81.47 -79.12 -70.90
N ALA A 55 82.38 -79.78 -71.62
CA ALA A 55 82.05 -80.69 -72.73
C ALA A 55 82.87 -82.00 -72.75
N GLY A 56 82.29 -83.06 -73.36
CA GLY A 56 82.93 -84.35 -73.69
C GLY A 56 83.12 -85.32 -72.51
N PRO A 57 83.35 -86.64 -72.74
CA PRO A 57 83.67 -87.31 -74.02
C PRO A 57 82.70 -88.45 -74.43
N HIS A 58 83.01 -89.17 -75.51
CA HIS A 58 82.25 -90.36 -75.96
C HIS A 58 82.48 -91.61 -75.10
N ARG A 59 81.42 -92.43 -74.94
CA ARG A 59 81.48 -93.88 -75.21
C ARG A 59 80.23 -94.33 -75.96
N ARG A 60 80.37 -95.37 -76.79
CA ARG A 60 79.28 -95.99 -77.56
C ARG A 60 78.86 -97.28 -76.85
N GLY A 61 77.59 -97.42 -76.47
CA GLY A 61 77.11 -98.50 -75.59
C GLY A 61 75.65 -98.88 -75.86
N VAL A 62 75.44 -99.67 -76.92
CA VAL A 62 74.29 -100.53 -77.25
C VAL A 62 72.92 -100.24 -76.57
N GLY A 63 71.96 -99.77 -77.37
CA GLY A 63 70.60 -100.35 -77.37
C GLY A 63 69.48 -99.67 -76.55
N LYS A 64 68.55 -99.00 -77.27
CA LYS A 64 67.12 -98.88 -76.95
C LYS A 64 66.73 -98.32 -75.55
N SER A 65 66.62 -96.99 -75.41
CA SER A 65 65.71 -96.34 -74.43
C SER A 65 65.71 -94.81 -74.41
N SER A 66 66.69 -94.12 -75.01
CA SER A 66 66.86 -92.65 -74.93
C SER A 66 65.57 -91.83 -75.05
N VAL A 67 64.74 -92.11 -76.07
CA VAL A 67 63.45 -91.42 -76.29
C VAL A 67 62.47 -91.67 -75.15
N HIS A 68 62.38 -92.89 -74.60
CA HIS A 68 61.45 -93.20 -73.51
C HIS A 68 61.81 -92.49 -72.20
N LEU A 69 63.10 -92.29 -71.90
CA LEU A 69 63.53 -91.55 -70.71
C LEU A 69 63.18 -90.05 -70.84
N GLN A 70 63.44 -89.45 -72.01
CA GLN A 70 63.08 -88.06 -72.28
C GLN A 70 61.56 -87.86 -72.32
N VAL A 71 60.80 -88.81 -72.87
CA VAL A 71 59.32 -88.79 -72.84
C VAL A 71 58.81 -88.94 -71.42
N ALA A 72 59.37 -89.82 -70.59
CA ALA A 72 58.97 -89.96 -69.19
C ALA A 72 59.29 -88.71 -68.34
N GLU A 73 60.42 -88.04 -68.63
CA GLU A 73 60.80 -86.79 -67.97
C GLU A 73 59.90 -85.62 -68.40
N LEU A 74 59.55 -85.53 -69.69
CA LEU A 74 58.55 -84.58 -70.20
C LEU A 74 57.16 -84.88 -69.64
N GLN A 75 56.76 -86.15 -69.49
CA GLN A 75 55.49 -86.54 -68.88
C GLN A 75 55.42 -86.14 -67.41
N ARG A 76 56.49 -86.35 -66.62
CA ARG A 76 56.56 -85.82 -65.24
C ARG A 76 56.50 -84.29 -65.21
N LYS A 77 57.14 -83.61 -66.16
CA LYS A 77 57.13 -82.15 -66.24
C LYS A 77 55.75 -81.60 -66.64
N ILE A 78 55.02 -82.30 -67.51
CA ILE A 78 53.61 -82.03 -67.82
C ILE A 78 52.75 -82.24 -66.56
N GLN A 79 52.88 -83.39 -65.89
CA GLN A 79 52.13 -83.67 -64.65
C GLN A 79 52.40 -82.66 -63.53
N LEU A 80 53.65 -82.19 -63.38
CA LEU A 80 54.01 -81.09 -62.47
C LEU A 80 53.34 -79.78 -62.89
N LEU A 81 53.43 -79.38 -64.16
CA LEU A 81 52.77 -78.17 -64.66
C LEU A 81 51.24 -78.24 -64.59
N GLU A 82 50.64 -79.42 -64.73
CA GLU A 82 49.20 -79.67 -64.53
C GLU A 82 48.81 -79.63 -63.05
N GLY A 83 49.65 -80.17 -62.16
CA GLY A 83 49.52 -80.05 -60.71
C GLY A 83 49.64 -78.61 -60.23
N ASP A 84 50.66 -77.87 -60.67
CA ASP A 84 50.84 -76.45 -60.42
C ASP A 84 49.65 -75.64 -60.96
N ARG A 85 49.22 -75.88 -62.20
CA ARG A 85 48.04 -75.23 -62.78
C ARG A 85 46.77 -75.51 -61.98
N LYS A 86 46.60 -76.74 -61.48
CA LYS A 86 45.46 -77.14 -60.64
C LYS A 86 45.52 -76.45 -59.27
N ALA A 87 46.65 -76.51 -58.59
CA ALA A 87 46.84 -75.86 -57.28
C ALA A 87 46.70 -74.32 -57.38
N PHE A 88 47.18 -73.70 -58.47
CA PHE A 88 47.02 -72.28 -58.74
C PHE A 88 45.56 -71.92 -59.04
N TYR A 89 44.82 -72.78 -59.75
CA TYR A 89 43.39 -72.61 -59.98
C TYR A 89 42.58 -72.77 -58.68
N GLU A 90 42.85 -73.79 -57.88
CA GLU A 90 42.20 -74.03 -56.59
C GLU A 90 42.49 -72.90 -55.58
N SER A 91 43.74 -72.43 -55.51
CA SER A 91 44.13 -71.25 -54.74
C SER A 91 43.43 -69.97 -55.24
N SER A 92 43.33 -69.78 -56.56
CA SER A 92 42.62 -68.65 -57.16
C SER A 92 41.12 -68.69 -56.81
N GLN A 93 40.46 -69.84 -56.96
CA GLN A 93 39.05 -70.02 -56.60
C GLN A 93 38.80 -69.81 -55.10
N TRP A 94 39.69 -70.29 -54.23
CA TRP A 94 39.60 -70.05 -52.79
C TRP A 94 39.76 -68.58 -52.44
N ASN A 95 40.72 -67.87 -53.05
CA ASN A 95 40.89 -66.42 -52.87
C ASN A 95 39.70 -65.63 -53.43
N ILE A 96 39.12 -66.03 -54.57
CA ILE A 96 37.89 -65.43 -55.12
C ILE A 96 36.73 -65.61 -54.14
N LYS A 97 36.51 -66.82 -53.62
CA LYS A 97 35.45 -67.10 -52.63
C LYS A 97 35.66 -66.28 -51.35
N LYS A 98 36.87 -66.25 -50.80
CA LYS A 98 37.20 -65.44 -49.62
C LYS A 98 36.98 -63.94 -49.85
N ASN A 99 37.30 -63.44 -51.05
CA ASN A 99 37.04 -62.05 -51.42
C ASN A 99 35.54 -61.77 -51.62
N GLN A 100 34.74 -62.75 -52.07
CA GLN A 100 33.27 -62.64 -52.12
C GLN A 100 32.65 -62.63 -50.71
N GLU A 101 33.21 -63.40 -49.78
CA GLU A 101 32.81 -63.43 -48.37
C GLU A 101 33.11 -62.07 -47.69
N THR A 102 34.32 -61.52 -47.84
CA THR A 102 34.67 -60.20 -47.26
C THR A 102 33.92 -59.05 -47.93
N ILE A 103 33.68 -59.09 -49.24
CA ILE A 103 32.82 -58.09 -49.92
C ILE A 103 31.37 -58.16 -49.42
N SER A 104 30.87 -59.35 -49.09
CA SER A 104 29.53 -59.51 -48.49
C SER A 104 29.48 -58.91 -47.08
N GLN A 105 30.46 -59.23 -46.23
CA GLN A 105 30.59 -58.66 -44.87
C GLN A 105 30.64 -57.13 -44.90
N LEU A 106 31.54 -56.54 -45.71
CA LEU A 106 31.66 -55.09 -45.85
C LEU A 106 30.36 -54.43 -46.36
N ARG A 107 29.57 -55.12 -47.19
CA ARG A 107 28.26 -54.64 -47.66
C ARG A 107 27.19 -54.70 -46.56
N GLU A 108 27.25 -55.68 -45.67
CA GLU A 108 26.35 -55.78 -44.52
C GLU A 108 26.70 -54.73 -43.46
N GLU A 109 27.99 -54.53 -43.18
CA GLU A 109 28.49 -53.44 -42.33
C GLU A 109 28.10 -52.06 -42.89
N THR A 110 28.26 -51.84 -44.20
CA THR A 110 27.86 -50.57 -44.84
C THR A 110 26.36 -50.30 -44.67
N LYS A 111 25.50 -51.31 -44.89
CA LYS A 111 24.04 -51.18 -44.66
C LYS A 111 23.70 -50.92 -43.19
N ALA A 112 24.40 -51.55 -42.25
CA ALA A 112 24.20 -51.31 -40.83
C ALA A 112 24.57 -49.86 -40.44
N LEU A 113 25.66 -49.32 -41.00
CA LEU A 113 26.07 -47.92 -40.83
C LEU A 113 25.09 -46.95 -41.51
N GLU A 114 24.57 -47.26 -42.70
CA GLU A 114 23.53 -46.47 -43.38
C GLU A 114 22.24 -46.39 -42.54
N LEU A 115 21.81 -47.50 -41.94
CA LEU A 115 20.66 -47.54 -41.02
C LEU A 115 20.92 -46.73 -39.75
N GLN A 116 22.08 -46.90 -39.11
CA GLN A 116 22.47 -46.12 -37.93
C GLN A 116 22.50 -44.61 -38.21
N LEU A 117 23.05 -44.21 -39.36
CA LEU A 117 23.07 -42.81 -39.80
C LEU A 117 21.64 -42.27 -39.98
N MET A 118 20.76 -43.05 -40.61
CA MET A 118 19.37 -42.66 -40.84
C MET A 118 18.55 -42.55 -39.55
N ASP A 119 18.84 -43.37 -38.53
CA ASP A 119 18.18 -43.26 -37.21
C ASP A 119 18.75 -42.10 -36.38
N LEU A 120 20.05 -41.81 -36.48
CA LEU A 120 20.66 -40.61 -35.88
C LEU A 120 20.11 -39.31 -36.51
N LEU A 121 19.84 -39.30 -37.82
CA LEU A 121 19.21 -38.16 -38.49
C LEU A 121 17.78 -37.91 -37.99
N LYS A 122 16.95 -38.95 -37.84
CA LYS A 122 15.60 -38.83 -37.23
C LYS A 122 15.68 -38.30 -35.79
N ALA A 123 16.67 -38.75 -35.02
CA ALA A 123 16.88 -38.29 -33.65
C ALA A 123 17.26 -36.79 -33.60
N LEU A 124 18.11 -36.33 -34.53
CA LEU A 124 18.43 -34.90 -34.69
C LEU A 124 17.19 -34.07 -35.08
N GLU A 125 16.42 -34.51 -36.09
CA GLU A 125 15.19 -33.81 -36.50
C GLU A 125 14.19 -33.69 -35.34
N TYR A 126 14.01 -34.75 -34.54
CA TYR A 126 13.16 -34.72 -33.35
C TYR A 126 13.69 -33.75 -32.27
N LEU A 127 15.01 -33.70 -32.06
CA LEU A 127 15.62 -32.76 -31.13
C LEU A 127 15.47 -31.31 -31.60
N ASP A 128 15.65 -31.01 -32.89
CA ASP A 128 15.45 -29.67 -33.45
C ASP A 128 13.98 -29.21 -33.34
N HIS A 129 13.00 -30.10 -33.59
CA HIS A 129 11.59 -29.79 -33.34
C HIS A 129 11.33 -29.50 -31.85
N ARG A 130 11.89 -30.31 -30.95
CA ARG A 130 11.76 -30.13 -29.49
C ARG A 130 12.44 -28.86 -28.99
N LEU A 131 13.57 -28.46 -29.58
CA LEU A 131 14.25 -27.19 -29.31
C LEU A 131 13.43 -26.01 -29.84
N SER A 132 12.88 -26.10 -31.06
CA SER A 132 12.00 -25.09 -31.65
C SER A 132 10.78 -24.82 -30.77
N GLU A 133 10.11 -25.86 -30.28
CA GLU A 133 8.99 -25.72 -29.31
C GLU A 133 9.43 -25.06 -27.99
N LYS A 134 10.63 -25.38 -27.48
CA LYS A 134 11.16 -24.73 -26.27
C LYS A 134 11.54 -23.26 -26.50
N VAL A 135 12.03 -22.89 -27.67
CA VAL A 135 12.27 -21.49 -28.06
C VAL A 135 10.95 -20.72 -28.18
N LYS A 136 9.89 -21.30 -28.77
CA LYS A 136 8.55 -20.70 -28.80
C LYS A 136 8.01 -20.44 -27.40
N GLN A 137 8.10 -21.44 -26.51
CA GLN A 137 7.67 -21.33 -25.11
C GLN A 137 8.46 -20.24 -24.36
N LEU A 138 9.78 -20.18 -24.53
CA LEU A 138 10.65 -19.18 -23.92
C LEU A 138 10.32 -17.76 -24.42
N ASN A 139 10.07 -17.59 -25.73
CA ASN A 139 9.70 -16.29 -26.30
C ASN A 139 8.31 -15.83 -25.83
N ALA A 140 7.34 -16.74 -25.70
CA ALA A 140 6.03 -16.43 -25.13
C ALA A 140 6.13 -15.98 -23.66
N LEU A 141 6.98 -16.65 -22.86
CA LEU A 141 7.26 -16.26 -21.47
C LEU A 141 7.97 -14.90 -21.39
N ARG A 142 8.99 -14.64 -22.25
CA ARG A 142 9.63 -13.32 -22.35
C ARG A 142 8.63 -12.20 -22.65
N HIS A 143 7.73 -12.41 -23.61
CA HIS A 143 6.69 -11.44 -23.93
C HIS A 143 5.75 -11.17 -22.74
N GLN A 144 5.34 -12.23 -22.01
CA GLN A 144 4.57 -12.06 -20.78
C GLN A 144 5.33 -11.32 -19.66
N VAL A 145 6.65 -11.51 -19.54
CA VAL A 145 7.47 -10.78 -18.56
C VAL A 145 7.51 -9.29 -18.91
N VAL A 146 7.75 -8.93 -20.17
CA VAL A 146 7.74 -7.53 -20.62
C VAL A 146 6.38 -6.87 -20.38
N LEU A 147 5.26 -7.53 -20.71
CA LEU A 147 3.92 -7.01 -20.42
C LEU A 147 3.68 -6.77 -18.93
N ARG A 148 4.17 -7.67 -18.06
CA ARG A 148 4.07 -7.50 -16.59
C ARG A 148 4.97 -6.38 -16.07
N GLN A 149 6.15 -6.18 -16.66
CA GLN A 149 7.06 -5.07 -16.34
C GLN A 149 6.42 -3.72 -16.69
N SER A 150 5.94 -3.53 -17.94
CA SER A 150 5.29 -2.29 -18.35
C SER A 150 4.02 -1.99 -17.53
N ARG A 151 3.25 -3.01 -17.14
CA ARG A 151 2.09 -2.80 -16.26
C ARG A 151 2.48 -2.44 -14.82
N LEU A 152 3.62 -2.93 -14.33
CA LEU A 152 4.17 -2.54 -13.02
C LEU A 152 4.65 -1.07 -13.06
N GLU A 153 5.35 -0.67 -14.12
CA GLU A 153 5.80 0.71 -14.35
C GLU A 153 4.61 1.69 -14.43
N GLU A 154 3.55 1.33 -15.17
CA GLU A 154 2.31 2.10 -15.25
C GLU A 154 1.66 2.30 -13.88
N LEU A 155 1.57 1.24 -13.07
CA LEU A 155 0.99 1.31 -11.71
C LEU A 155 1.88 2.12 -10.75
N GLN A 156 3.21 2.04 -10.88
CA GLN A 156 4.14 2.88 -10.11
C GLN A 156 3.99 4.36 -10.47
N LEU A 157 3.81 4.69 -11.76
CA LEU A 157 3.55 6.07 -12.19
C LEU A 157 2.20 6.57 -11.68
N GLN A 158 1.13 5.77 -11.75
CA GLN A 158 -0.19 6.12 -11.19
C GLN A 158 -0.14 6.34 -9.68
N HIS A 159 0.65 5.54 -8.94
CA HIS A 159 0.84 5.74 -7.50
C HIS A 159 1.61 7.04 -7.19
N ARG A 160 2.67 7.35 -7.94
CA ARG A 160 3.43 8.61 -7.79
C ARG A 160 2.59 9.84 -8.10
N LEU A 161 1.81 9.80 -9.19
CA LEU A 161 0.90 10.90 -9.55
C LEU A 161 -0.13 11.15 -8.45
N ARG A 162 -0.81 10.11 -7.95
CA ARG A 162 -1.74 10.23 -6.81
C ARG A 162 -1.08 10.76 -5.54
N HIS A 163 0.18 10.43 -5.28
CA HIS A 163 0.89 10.99 -4.13
C HIS A 163 1.17 12.50 -4.30
N LEU A 164 1.42 12.97 -5.53
CA LEU A 164 1.57 14.40 -5.82
C LEU A 164 0.23 15.12 -5.75
N GLU A 165 -0.83 14.59 -6.37
CA GLU A 165 -2.21 15.10 -6.28
C GLU A 165 -2.66 15.24 -4.82
N MET A 166 -2.39 14.24 -3.98
CA MET A 166 -2.70 14.25 -2.55
C MET A 166 -1.77 15.13 -1.70
N ALA A 167 -0.63 15.60 -2.23
CA ALA A 167 0.22 16.60 -1.60
C ALA A 167 -0.26 18.01 -1.96
N GLU A 168 -0.46 18.29 -3.25
CA GLU A 168 -1.01 19.56 -3.75
C GLU A 168 -2.40 19.86 -3.15
N ALA A 169 -3.25 18.84 -3.02
CA ALA A 169 -4.55 18.95 -2.35
C ALA A 169 -4.46 19.11 -0.82
N ARG A 170 -3.33 18.80 -0.19
CA ARG A 170 -3.10 19.15 1.23
C ARG A 170 -2.59 20.58 1.35
N ASP A 171 -1.56 20.93 0.58
CA ASP A 171 -0.91 22.23 0.64
C ASP A 171 -1.92 23.35 0.38
N SER A 172 -2.69 23.26 -0.72
CA SER A 172 -3.79 24.19 -1.05
C SER A 172 -4.87 24.28 0.04
N ASN A 173 -5.30 23.16 0.63
CA ASN A 173 -6.23 23.19 1.77
C ASN A 173 -5.61 23.89 3.00
N THR A 174 -4.29 23.76 3.24
CA THR A 174 -3.64 24.53 4.31
C THR A 174 -3.45 26.00 3.97
N GLU A 175 -3.36 26.38 2.70
CA GLU A 175 -3.31 27.79 2.28
C GLU A 175 -4.69 28.44 2.46
N VAL A 176 -5.76 27.83 1.94
CA VAL A 176 -7.14 28.30 2.16
C VAL A 176 -7.45 28.42 3.65
N ALA A 177 -7.09 27.44 4.48
CA ALA A 177 -7.32 27.51 5.93
C ALA A 177 -6.53 28.65 6.63
N LYS A 178 -5.35 29.04 6.11
CA LYS A 178 -4.60 30.21 6.62
C LYS A 178 -5.26 31.51 6.18
N GLU A 179 -5.69 31.61 4.92
CA GLU A 179 -6.40 32.77 4.40
C GLU A 179 -7.74 32.98 5.12
N GLU A 180 -8.52 31.92 5.35
CA GLU A 180 -9.73 31.98 6.17
C GLU A 180 -9.44 32.41 7.61
N SER A 181 -8.40 31.88 8.25
CA SER A 181 -7.99 32.30 9.60
C SER A 181 -7.66 33.79 9.66
N LEU A 182 -6.85 34.29 8.72
CA LEU A 182 -6.50 35.72 8.66
C LEU A 182 -7.71 36.61 8.36
N ASN A 183 -8.63 36.17 7.50
CA ASN A 183 -9.87 36.90 7.20
C ASN A 183 -10.82 36.95 8.40
N LEU A 184 -10.86 35.89 9.23
CA LEU A 184 -11.62 35.87 10.48
C LEU A 184 -10.98 36.77 11.56
N GLU A 185 -9.65 36.76 11.68
CA GLU A 185 -8.89 37.60 12.61
C GLU A 185 -9.09 39.10 12.30
N ASN A 186 -8.86 39.53 11.05
CA ASN A 186 -9.14 40.91 10.60
C ASN A 186 -10.60 41.34 10.83
N ARG A 187 -11.56 40.40 10.74
CA ARG A 187 -12.98 40.67 11.00
C ARG A 187 -13.28 40.82 12.49
N LEU A 188 -12.63 40.04 13.35
CA LEU A 188 -12.73 40.18 14.80
C LEU A 188 -12.18 41.55 15.23
N ASP A 189 -11.00 41.94 14.75
CA ASP A 189 -10.39 43.26 15.04
C ASP A 189 -11.32 44.43 14.66
N SER A 190 -11.95 44.35 13.48
CA SER A 190 -12.93 45.35 13.03
C SER A 190 -14.16 45.41 13.94
N MET A 191 -14.69 44.26 14.38
CA MET A 191 -15.83 44.18 15.29
C MET A 191 -15.48 44.64 16.71
N GLU A 192 -14.29 44.34 17.22
CA GLU A 192 -13.81 44.86 18.50
C GLU A 192 -13.62 46.39 18.44
N ALA A 193 -13.09 46.93 17.34
CA ALA A 193 -13.00 48.37 17.11
C ALA A 193 -14.38 49.07 17.01
N GLU A 194 -15.42 48.38 16.53
CA GLU A 194 -16.81 48.89 16.57
C GLU A 194 -17.40 48.84 17.98
N VAL A 195 -17.14 47.76 18.74
CA VAL A 195 -17.56 47.63 20.14
C VAL A 195 -16.85 48.65 21.06
N VAL A 196 -15.60 49.02 20.78
CA VAL A 196 -14.89 50.07 21.53
C VAL A 196 -15.45 51.46 21.19
N ARG A 197 -15.69 51.77 19.91
CA ARG A 197 -16.30 53.05 19.49
C ARG A 197 -17.68 53.26 20.09
N THR A 198 -18.57 52.29 19.93
CA THR A 198 -19.95 52.37 20.44
C THR A 198 -20.05 52.42 21.98
N LYS A 199 -19.07 51.86 22.72
CA LYS A 199 -18.94 52.07 24.16
C LYS A 199 -18.61 53.53 24.49
N HIS A 200 -17.65 54.13 23.77
CA HIS A 200 -17.24 55.51 24.03
C HIS A 200 -18.34 56.51 23.66
N GLU A 201 -19.03 56.30 22.54
CA GLU A 201 -20.24 57.06 22.15
C GLU A 201 -21.33 56.99 23.25
N LEU A 202 -21.49 55.83 23.89
CA LEU A 202 -22.43 55.65 25.01
C LEU A 202 -21.97 56.37 26.29
N GLU A 203 -20.66 56.39 26.57
CA GLU A 203 -20.07 57.15 27.68
C GLU A 203 -20.27 58.67 27.48
N GLU A 204 -20.00 59.19 26.28
CA GLU A 204 -20.24 60.60 25.90
C GLU A 204 -21.73 60.97 26.06
N LEU A 205 -22.64 60.15 25.50
CA LEU A 205 -24.09 60.35 25.65
C LEU A 205 -24.55 60.27 27.11
N HIS A 206 -23.88 59.48 27.96
CA HIS A 206 -24.18 59.41 29.38
C HIS A 206 -23.77 60.71 30.10
N ILE A 207 -22.61 61.29 29.77
CA ILE A 207 -22.17 62.60 30.30
C ILE A 207 -23.17 63.70 29.88
N VAL A 208 -23.52 63.79 28.60
CA VAL A 208 -24.49 64.79 28.09
C VAL A 208 -25.87 64.64 28.76
N ASN A 209 -26.29 63.41 29.06
CA ASN A 209 -27.53 63.16 29.80
C ASN A 209 -27.43 63.62 31.27
N GLN A 210 -26.32 63.36 31.96
CA GLN A 210 -26.07 63.89 33.31
C GLN A 210 -26.08 65.43 33.32
N GLU A 211 -25.45 66.08 32.35
CA GLU A 211 -25.47 67.54 32.18
C GLU A 211 -26.89 68.07 31.96
N ALA A 212 -27.68 67.44 31.10
CA ALA A 212 -29.07 67.81 30.84
C ALA A 212 -29.97 67.64 32.09
N LEU A 213 -29.76 66.58 32.88
CA LEU A 213 -30.46 66.36 34.16
C LEU A 213 -30.07 67.44 35.20
N ASN A 214 -28.79 67.76 35.31
CA ASN A 214 -28.30 68.82 36.19
C ASN A 214 -28.87 70.19 35.79
N ALA A 215 -28.86 70.52 34.49
CA ALA A 215 -29.44 71.76 33.97
C ALA A 215 -30.95 71.87 34.23
N ARG A 216 -31.70 70.77 34.03
CA ARG A 216 -33.13 70.69 34.37
C ARG A 216 -33.38 70.97 35.84
N ASP A 217 -32.60 70.36 36.73
CA ASP A 217 -32.83 70.49 38.17
C ASP A 217 -32.37 71.84 38.73
N ILE A 218 -31.33 72.46 38.15
CA ILE A 218 -30.99 73.87 38.38
C ILE A 218 -32.15 74.78 37.95
N ALA A 219 -32.68 74.62 36.74
CA ALA A 219 -33.80 75.43 36.24
C ALA A 219 -35.07 75.26 37.10
N LYS A 220 -35.36 74.03 37.54
CA LYS A 220 -36.47 73.73 38.46
C LYS A 220 -36.30 74.42 39.81
N ASN A 221 -35.10 74.39 40.39
CA ASN A 221 -34.82 75.07 41.66
C ASN A 221 -34.90 76.59 41.55
N GLN A 222 -34.43 77.17 40.44
CA GLN A 222 -34.59 78.60 40.15
C GLN A 222 -36.06 78.99 40.01
N LEU A 223 -36.86 78.17 39.29
CA LEU A 223 -38.30 78.39 39.13
C LEU A 223 -39.04 78.36 40.48
N LEU A 224 -38.76 77.36 41.33
CA LEU A 224 -39.37 77.25 42.66
C LEU A 224 -39.05 78.48 43.56
N TYR A 225 -37.82 78.99 43.50
CA TYR A 225 -37.44 80.22 44.22
C TYR A 225 -38.18 81.47 43.68
N LEU A 226 -38.33 81.58 42.36
CA LEU A 226 -39.10 82.66 41.74
C LEU A 226 -40.60 82.56 42.08
N GLU A 227 -41.18 81.36 42.08
CA GLU A 227 -42.56 81.13 42.53
C GLU A 227 -42.75 81.54 44.00
N GLU A 228 -41.82 81.16 44.90
CA GLU A 228 -41.93 81.54 46.31
C GLU A 228 -41.83 83.06 46.48
N THR A 229 -40.86 83.73 45.85
CA THR A 229 -40.74 85.19 45.95
C THR A 229 -41.97 85.92 45.39
N VAL A 230 -42.55 85.46 44.28
CA VAL A 230 -43.82 85.98 43.74
C VAL A 230 -44.99 85.76 44.71
N LEU A 231 -45.08 84.59 45.36
CA LEU A 231 -46.10 84.31 46.37
C LEU A 231 -45.91 85.14 47.65
N GLN A 232 -44.67 85.38 48.09
CA GLN A 232 -44.37 86.27 49.20
C GLN A 232 -44.74 87.72 48.89
N GLU A 233 -44.36 88.24 47.71
CA GLU A 233 -44.74 89.58 47.27
C GLU A 233 -46.26 89.74 47.09
N ARG A 234 -46.93 88.73 46.54
CA ARG A 234 -48.39 88.68 46.47
C ARG A 234 -49.02 88.78 47.86
N ARG A 235 -48.55 87.99 48.85
CA ARG A 235 -49.01 88.07 50.24
C ARG A 235 -48.77 89.44 50.88
N LYS A 236 -47.65 90.11 50.59
CA LYS A 236 -47.39 91.50 51.06
C LYS A 236 -48.40 92.49 50.46
N ARG A 237 -48.65 92.39 49.14
CA ARG A 237 -49.62 93.24 48.42
C ARG A 237 -51.06 93.00 48.90
N GLU A 238 -51.44 91.74 49.12
CA GLU A 238 -52.77 91.38 49.66
C GLU A 238 -53.00 91.99 51.04
N ARG A 239 -52.01 91.93 51.95
CA ARG A 239 -52.07 92.64 53.25
C ARG A 239 -52.28 94.14 53.07
N TYR A 240 -51.45 94.80 52.27
CA TYR A 240 -51.57 96.24 51.99
C TYR A 240 -52.94 96.62 51.42
N VAL A 241 -53.47 95.82 50.49
CA VAL A 241 -54.82 96.00 49.93
C VAL A 241 -55.89 95.82 51.01
N THR A 242 -55.78 94.83 51.91
CA THR A 242 -56.75 94.68 53.01
C THR A 242 -56.71 95.85 53.99
N ASP A 243 -55.55 96.42 54.30
CA ASP A 243 -55.46 97.58 55.19
C ASP A 243 -55.94 98.87 54.52
N CYS A 244 -55.74 99.02 53.21
CA CYS A 244 -56.33 100.10 52.43
C CYS A 244 -57.85 99.97 52.31
N LYS A 245 -58.39 98.74 52.21
CA LYS A 245 -59.84 98.48 52.29
C LYS A 245 -60.41 98.86 53.66
N LYS A 246 -59.80 98.42 54.77
CA LYS A 246 -60.23 98.83 56.13
C LYS A 246 -60.30 100.35 56.28
N ARG A 247 -59.25 101.08 55.88
CA ARG A 247 -59.25 102.56 55.95
C ARG A 247 -60.31 103.22 55.04
N ALA A 248 -60.64 102.59 53.92
CA ALA A 248 -61.73 103.04 53.04
C ALA A 248 -63.11 102.72 53.64
N GLU A 249 -63.27 101.58 54.31
CA GLU A 249 -64.48 101.17 55.02
C GLU A 249 -64.72 102.02 56.29
N GLU A 250 -63.67 102.34 57.05
CA GLU A 250 -63.67 103.29 58.16
C GLU A 250 -64.16 104.68 57.69
N LYS A 251 -63.56 105.22 56.61
CA LYS A 251 -64.00 106.46 55.99
C LYS A 251 -65.40 106.38 55.37
N LYS A 252 -65.82 105.22 54.86
CA LYS A 252 -67.19 105.00 54.38
C LYS A 252 -68.17 105.02 55.56
N LEU A 253 -67.86 104.40 56.69
CA LEU A 253 -68.68 104.45 57.89
C LEU A 253 -68.73 105.86 58.50
N GLU A 254 -67.65 106.64 58.38
CA GLU A 254 -67.63 108.06 58.75
C GLU A 254 -68.48 108.92 57.80
N ASN A 255 -68.32 108.76 56.49
CA ASN A 255 -69.18 109.42 55.51
C ASN A 255 -70.66 109.01 55.67
N GLU A 256 -70.98 107.73 55.87
CA GLU A 256 -72.36 107.30 56.13
C GLU A 256 -72.92 107.82 57.48
N ARG A 257 -72.07 108.17 58.46
CA ARG A 257 -72.51 108.88 59.68
C ARG A 257 -72.84 110.35 59.39
N MET A 258 -72.23 110.94 58.35
CA MET A 258 -72.54 112.29 57.85
C MET A 258 -73.76 112.28 56.91
N GLU A 259 -73.83 111.35 55.95
CA GLU A 259 -74.95 111.19 55.01
C GLU A 259 -76.27 110.84 55.72
N ARG A 260 -76.23 110.13 56.86
CA ARG A 260 -77.40 109.89 57.71
C ARG A 260 -77.99 111.17 58.35
N LYS A 261 -77.47 112.37 58.05
CA LYS A 261 -78.07 113.68 58.35
C LYS A 261 -78.66 114.42 57.14
N THR A 262 -78.60 113.88 55.93
CA THR A 262 -79.15 114.50 54.70
C THR A 262 -80.00 113.50 53.91
N GLN A 263 -81.29 113.80 53.71
CA GLN A 263 -82.23 112.89 53.07
C GLN A 263 -82.72 113.38 51.69
N ARG A 264 -82.72 112.44 50.73
CA ARG A 264 -83.77 112.16 49.72
C ARG A 264 -83.95 113.04 48.47
N ASP A 265 -84.60 112.37 47.49
CA ASP A 265 -85.25 112.83 46.24
C ASP A 265 -84.33 113.43 45.16
N HIS A 266 -84.52 113.30 43.83
CA HIS A 266 -85.58 112.80 42.91
C HIS A 266 -84.93 112.02 41.73
N LEU A 267 -85.58 111.52 40.65
CA LEU A 267 -86.85 110.79 40.36
C LEU A 267 -86.89 110.52 38.81
N LEU A 268 -87.75 109.62 38.30
CA LEU A 268 -88.02 109.34 36.85
C LEU A 268 -86.90 108.58 36.08
N LEU A 269 -87.15 107.87 34.97
CA LEU A 269 -88.28 107.86 34.01
C LEU A 269 -88.72 106.44 33.57
N GLN A 270 -89.92 106.33 32.99
CA GLN A 270 -90.55 105.15 32.35
C GLN A 270 -90.03 104.95 30.89
N SER A 271 -90.44 103.98 30.05
CA SER A 271 -91.71 103.21 29.97
C SER A 271 -91.63 101.87 29.22
N ASP A 272 -92.75 101.14 29.28
CA ASP A 272 -93.17 100.02 28.41
C ASP A 272 -93.37 100.50 26.93
N ASP A 273 -93.74 99.70 25.92
CA ASP A 273 -94.96 98.87 25.83
C ASP A 273 -94.93 97.76 24.73
N THR A 274 -96.04 97.02 24.57
CA THR A 274 -96.21 95.79 23.79
C THR A 274 -97.03 96.02 22.51
N THR A 275 -96.86 95.23 21.42
CA THR A 275 -97.98 94.73 20.57
C THR A 275 -97.58 93.70 19.48
N GLN A 276 -98.61 93.14 18.81
CA GLN A 276 -98.65 91.87 18.07
C GLN A 276 -98.15 91.82 16.61
N ASP A 277 -97.87 90.56 16.21
CA ASP A 277 -98.12 89.88 14.92
C ASP A 277 -98.01 90.57 13.56
N SER A 278 -97.26 89.89 12.69
CA SER A 278 -97.74 89.50 11.36
C SER A 278 -97.64 87.97 11.17
N LEU A 279 -98.51 87.40 10.34
CA LEU A 279 -98.57 85.97 10.01
C LEU A 279 -98.63 85.81 8.48
N HIS A 280 -97.55 85.34 7.87
CA HIS A 280 -97.56 84.32 6.79
C HIS A 280 -96.16 83.90 6.34
N ALA A 281 -95.10 84.68 6.60
CA ALA A 281 -93.71 84.23 6.47
C ALA A 281 -93.33 83.15 7.53
N LYS A 282 -94.04 83.15 8.67
CA LYS A 282 -93.73 82.31 9.84
C LYS A 282 -93.74 80.81 9.57
N GLU A 283 -94.50 80.26 8.62
CA GLU A 283 -94.55 78.79 8.46
C GLU A 283 -93.28 78.22 7.81
N GLU A 284 -92.78 78.81 6.72
CA GLU A 284 -91.50 78.39 6.17
C GLU A 284 -90.36 78.63 7.15
N GLU A 285 -90.39 79.75 7.89
CA GLU A 285 -89.36 80.04 8.88
C GLU A 285 -89.43 79.08 10.07
N LEU A 286 -90.62 78.66 10.50
CA LEU A 286 -90.80 77.59 11.49
C LEU A 286 -90.34 76.22 10.96
N ARG A 287 -90.57 75.89 9.69
CA ARG A 287 -90.02 74.67 9.07
C ARG A 287 -88.49 74.72 8.96
N ARG A 288 -87.91 75.88 8.63
CA ARG A 288 -86.45 76.11 8.63
C ARG A 288 -85.87 76.04 10.04
N ARG A 289 -86.48 76.69 11.03
CA ARG A 289 -86.09 76.61 12.46
C ARG A 289 -86.26 75.21 13.03
N TRP A 290 -87.33 74.48 12.69
CA TRP A 290 -87.53 73.11 13.13
C TRP A 290 -86.49 72.17 12.51
N SER A 291 -86.22 72.28 11.21
CA SER A 291 -85.15 71.53 10.54
C SER A 291 -83.78 71.85 11.14
N MET A 292 -83.50 73.13 11.43
CA MET A 292 -82.27 73.58 12.08
C MET A 292 -82.15 73.04 13.51
N TYR A 293 -83.21 73.09 14.32
CA TYR A 293 -83.27 72.52 15.66
C TYR A 293 -83.12 70.98 15.64
N GLN A 294 -83.78 70.31 14.70
CA GLN A 294 -83.68 68.86 14.54
C GLN A 294 -82.27 68.43 14.11
N MET A 295 -81.63 69.22 13.24
CA MET A 295 -80.22 69.07 12.87
C MET A 295 -79.28 69.33 14.06
N GLU A 296 -79.55 70.37 14.85
CA GLU A 296 -78.78 70.74 16.05
C GLU A 296 -78.91 69.68 17.16
N VAL A 297 -80.09 69.09 17.36
CA VAL A 297 -80.31 67.96 18.30
C VAL A 297 -79.60 66.69 17.81
N ILE A 298 -79.54 66.43 16.51
CA ILE A 298 -78.79 65.30 15.95
C ILE A 298 -77.28 65.53 16.13
N PHE A 299 -76.77 66.72 15.75
CA PHE A 299 -75.36 67.06 15.94
C PHE A 299 -74.96 67.17 17.42
N GLY A 300 -75.86 67.57 18.31
CA GLY A 300 -75.66 67.53 19.77
C GLY A 300 -75.39 66.11 20.25
N LYS A 301 -76.24 65.14 19.88
CA LYS A 301 -76.02 63.72 20.21
C LYS A 301 -74.70 63.18 19.66
N VAL A 302 -74.31 63.57 18.44
CA VAL A 302 -73.01 63.18 17.86
C VAL A 302 -71.85 63.85 18.60
N LYS A 303 -71.96 65.14 18.93
CA LYS A 303 -70.99 65.94 19.68
C LYS A 303 -70.73 65.36 21.07
N ASP A 304 -71.80 65.00 21.79
CA ASP A 304 -71.75 64.40 23.11
C ASP A 304 -71.09 63.00 23.05
N ALA A 305 -71.53 62.15 22.11
CA ALA A 305 -70.94 60.83 21.90
C ALA A 305 -69.47 60.85 21.44
N THR A 306 -69.04 61.94 20.78
CA THR A 306 -67.66 62.14 20.30
C THR A 306 -66.81 62.98 21.27
N GLY A 307 -67.39 63.45 22.38
CA GLY A 307 -66.71 64.28 23.38
C GLY A 307 -66.08 65.55 22.80
N THR A 308 -66.82 66.35 22.03
CA THR A 308 -66.29 67.59 21.41
C THR A 308 -66.97 68.85 21.96
N ALA A 309 -66.24 69.97 21.99
CA ALA A 309 -66.82 71.27 22.31
C ALA A 309 -67.58 71.87 21.12
N GLU A 310 -67.14 71.59 19.90
CA GLU A 310 -67.67 72.19 18.67
C GLU A 310 -67.98 71.16 17.59
N THR A 311 -68.99 71.48 16.77
CA THR A 311 -69.51 70.66 15.68
C THR A 311 -68.47 70.46 14.56
N HIS A 312 -67.67 71.49 14.25
CA HIS A 312 -66.63 71.39 13.22
C HIS A 312 -65.47 70.47 13.65
N SER A 313 -65.17 70.38 14.96
CA SER A 313 -64.14 69.46 15.48
C SER A 313 -64.48 67.99 15.24
N VAL A 314 -65.77 67.63 15.29
CA VAL A 314 -66.26 66.29 14.93
C VAL A 314 -65.85 65.97 13.49
N VAL A 315 -66.25 66.81 12.54
CA VAL A 315 -66.00 66.63 11.11
C VAL A 315 -64.48 66.54 10.81
N ARG A 316 -63.66 67.39 11.44
CA ARG A 316 -62.20 67.32 11.30
C ARG A 316 -61.61 66.02 11.81
N ARG A 317 -62.09 65.48 12.94
CA ARG A 317 -61.62 64.17 13.44
C ARG A 317 -62.06 63.02 12.53
N PHE A 318 -63.31 62.98 12.08
CA PHE A 318 -63.77 61.90 11.17
C PHE A 318 -62.99 61.90 9.85
N LEU A 319 -62.70 63.07 9.28
CA LEU A 319 -61.88 63.17 8.06
C LEU A 319 -60.43 62.70 8.31
N ALA A 320 -59.77 63.20 9.36
CA ALA A 320 -58.40 62.77 9.70
C ALA A 320 -58.31 61.28 10.09
N GLN A 321 -59.36 60.73 10.70
CA GLN A 321 -59.43 59.32 11.06
C GLN A 321 -59.53 58.41 9.82
N GLY A 322 -60.14 58.88 8.72
CA GLY A 322 -60.23 58.13 7.47
C GLY A 322 -58.87 57.73 6.91
N ASP A 323 -57.93 58.67 6.84
CA ASP A 323 -56.56 58.40 6.38
C ASP A 323 -55.83 57.41 7.30
N THR A 324 -55.96 57.55 8.62
CA THR A 324 -55.35 56.62 9.58
C THR A 324 -55.95 55.22 9.51
N PHE A 325 -57.26 55.10 9.23
CA PHE A 325 -57.92 53.81 9.05
C PHE A 325 -57.46 53.12 7.76
N ALA A 326 -57.33 53.86 6.66
CA ALA A 326 -56.79 53.34 5.41
C ALA A 326 -55.35 52.82 5.59
N GLN A 327 -54.50 53.59 6.28
CA GLN A 327 -53.12 53.19 6.61
C GLN A 327 -53.06 51.94 7.50
N LEU A 328 -53.98 51.79 8.45
CA LEU A 328 -54.05 50.60 9.31
C LEU A 328 -54.52 49.36 8.55
N GLU A 329 -55.48 49.48 7.62
CA GLU A 329 -55.89 48.36 6.77
C GLU A 329 -54.82 47.97 5.75
N THR A 330 -54.03 48.92 5.19
CA THR A 330 -52.86 48.55 4.36
C THR A 330 -51.78 47.85 5.17
N LEU A 331 -51.42 48.37 6.34
CA LEU A 331 -50.43 47.74 7.23
C LEU A 331 -50.90 46.35 7.71
N LYS A 332 -52.20 46.17 7.95
CA LYS A 332 -52.80 44.86 8.27
C LYS A 332 -52.67 43.89 7.10
N GLY A 333 -53.03 44.31 5.88
CA GLY A 333 -52.87 43.49 4.67
C GLY A 333 -51.41 43.10 4.38
N GLU A 334 -50.47 44.02 4.60
CA GLU A 334 -49.03 43.75 4.48
C GLU A 334 -48.54 42.74 5.54
N ASN A 335 -48.96 42.89 6.80
CA ASN A 335 -48.65 41.94 7.86
C ASN A 335 -49.26 40.56 7.62
N GLU A 336 -50.51 40.47 7.13
CA GLU A 336 -51.15 39.21 6.75
C GLU A 336 -50.38 38.51 5.62
N GLN A 337 -49.95 39.25 4.59
CA GLN A 337 -49.11 38.71 3.51
C GLN A 337 -47.72 38.26 4.01
N ALA A 338 -47.06 39.05 4.87
CA ALA A 338 -45.78 38.68 5.47
C ALA A 338 -45.90 37.42 6.33
N LEU A 339 -46.96 37.31 7.13
CA LEU A 339 -47.26 36.15 7.96
C LEU A 339 -47.56 34.88 7.14
N VAL A 340 -48.17 35.02 5.96
CA VAL A 340 -48.32 33.89 5.00
C VAL A 340 -46.97 33.49 4.40
N LYS A 341 -46.12 34.44 3.96
CA LYS A 341 -44.77 34.16 3.44
C LYS A 341 -43.90 33.44 4.48
N LEU A 342 -43.82 33.97 5.70
CA LEU A 342 -43.08 33.36 6.82
C LEU A 342 -43.59 31.96 7.18
N LYS A 343 -44.89 31.69 7.05
CA LYS A 343 -45.45 30.33 7.23
C LYS A 343 -44.99 29.38 6.11
N GLN A 344 -44.95 29.83 4.86
CA GLN A 344 -44.48 29.04 3.72
C GLN A 344 -42.97 28.77 3.82
N GLU A 345 -42.17 29.78 4.16
CA GLU A 345 -40.73 29.68 4.39
C GLU A 345 -40.42 28.73 5.56
N LYS A 346 -41.14 28.85 6.69
CA LYS A 346 -41.03 27.89 7.80
C LYS A 346 -41.31 26.46 7.34
N GLN A 347 -42.39 26.22 6.60
CA GLN A 347 -42.71 24.88 6.09
C GLN A 347 -41.66 24.35 5.10
N ARG A 348 -41.07 25.23 4.28
CA ARG A 348 -39.97 24.89 3.37
C ARG A 348 -38.73 24.46 4.16
N LEU A 349 -38.27 25.30 5.09
CA LEU A 349 -37.11 25.02 5.95
C LEU A 349 -37.30 23.77 6.82
N GLN A 350 -38.53 23.48 7.25
CA GLN A 350 -38.83 22.22 7.96
C GLN A 350 -38.63 20.98 7.07
N ARG A 351 -39.07 21.01 5.81
CA ARG A 351 -38.82 19.91 4.85
C ARG A 351 -37.34 19.78 4.53
N GLU A 352 -36.66 20.88 4.21
CA GLU A 352 -35.22 20.88 3.93
C GLU A 352 -34.41 20.32 5.12
N LEU A 353 -34.83 20.60 6.36
CA LEU A 353 -34.24 20.04 7.58
C LEU A 353 -34.59 18.56 7.82
N GLU A 354 -35.78 18.10 7.43
CA GLU A 354 -36.16 16.68 7.46
C GLU A 354 -35.38 15.88 6.41
N ASP A 355 -35.32 16.37 5.17
CA ASP A 355 -34.55 15.79 4.07
C ASP A 355 -33.06 15.69 4.43
N LEU A 356 -32.47 16.76 4.98
CA LEU A 356 -31.07 16.77 5.43
C LEU A 356 -30.79 15.81 6.60
N LYS A 357 -31.74 15.64 7.54
CA LYS A 357 -31.59 14.65 8.61
C LYS A 357 -31.57 13.23 8.07
N TYR A 358 -32.60 12.83 7.32
CA TYR A 358 -32.73 11.45 6.89
C TYR A 358 -31.71 11.08 5.80
N SER A 359 -31.32 12.01 4.91
CA SER A 359 -30.23 11.78 3.96
C SER A 359 -28.84 11.83 4.61
N GLY A 360 -28.63 12.69 5.61
CA GLY A 360 -27.41 12.73 6.42
C GLY A 360 -27.18 11.45 7.20
N GLU A 361 -28.21 10.96 7.92
CA GLU A 361 -28.16 9.69 8.64
C GLU A 361 -27.93 8.50 7.70
N ALA A 362 -28.65 8.43 6.56
CA ALA A 362 -28.47 7.36 5.58
C ALA A 362 -27.06 7.37 4.95
N THR A 363 -26.51 8.54 4.62
CA THR A 363 -25.15 8.66 4.07
C THR A 363 -24.10 8.29 5.11
N LEU A 364 -24.19 8.80 6.35
CA LEU A 364 -23.30 8.42 7.46
C LEU A 364 -23.33 6.91 7.74
N VAL A 365 -24.51 6.28 7.80
CA VAL A 365 -24.64 4.83 8.03
C VAL A 365 -24.05 4.01 6.87
N SER A 366 -24.15 4.49 5.63
CA SER A 366 -23.52 3.80 4.48
C SER A 366 -22.00 3.98 4.47
N GLN A 367 -21.48 5.15 4.86
CA GLN A 367 -20.04 5.40 5.03
C GLN A 367 -19.45 4.55 6.17
N GLN A 368 -20.13 4.48 7.32
CA GLN A 368 -19.71 3.62 8.44
C GLN A 368 -19.65 2.15 8.06
N LYS A 369 -20.66 1.64 7.33
CA LYS A 369 -20.65 0.26 6.80
C LYS A 369 -19.47 0.01 5.87
N LEU A 370 -19.19 0.94 4.95
CA LEU A 370 -18.05 0.85 4.05
C LEU A 370 -16.71 0.90 4.81
N GLN A 371 -16.58 1.73 5.85
CA GLN A 371 -15.42 1.76 6.73
C GLN A 371 -15.22 0.42 7.45
N THR A 372 -16.27 -0.15 8.05
CA THR A 372 -16.18 -1.48 8.69
C THR A 372 -15.81 -2.59 7.72
N GLU A 373 -16.33 -2.57 6.48
CA GLU A 373 -15.98 -3.57 5.47
C GLU A 373 -14.51 -3.43 5.02
N MET A 374 -14.00 -2.20 4.87
CA MET A 374 -12.59 -1.96 4.54
C MET A 374 -11.66 -2.32 5.70
N GLU A 375 -12.07 -2.09 6.95
CA GLU A 375 -11.36 -2.59 8.12
C GLU A 375 -11.33 -4.12 8.20
N GLU A 376 -12.44 -4.81 7.92
CA GLU A 376 -12.49 -6.27 7.90
C GLU A 376 -11.59 -6.83 6.78
N ARG A 377 -11.66 -6.25 5.58
CA ARG A 377 -10.76 -6.60 4.46
C ARG A 377 -9.28 -6.40 4.85
N LEU A 378 -8.93 -5.26 5.45
CA LEU A 378 -7.57 -5.00 5.96
C LEU A 378 -7.15 -6.08 6.97
N LYS A 379 -7.98 -6.36 7.98
CA LYS A 379 -7.72 -7.40 9.00
C LYS A 379 -7.60 -8.81 8.41
N THR A 380 -8.17 -9.09 7.23
CA THR A 380 -7.96 -10.36 6.51
C THR A 380 -6.65 -10.38 5.71
N GLU A 381 -6.24 -9.27 5.09
CA GLU A 381 -4.95 -9.20 4.38
C GLU A 381 -3.75 -9.11 5.34
N GLU A 382 -3.90 -8.45 6.49
CA GLU A 382 -2.90 -8.48 7.57
C GLU A 382 -2.64 -9.91 8.07
N LYS A 383 -3.69 -10.72 8.26
CA LYS A 383 -3.56 -12.14 8.63
C LYS A 383 -2.85 -12.93 7.53
N ARG A 384 -3.25 -12.76 6.26
CA ARG A 384 -2.59 -13.39 5.11
C ARG A 384 -1.11 -13.02 5.01
N HIS A 385 -0.77 -11.77 5.29
CA HIS A 385 0.61 -11.28 5.31
C HIS A 385 1.42 -11.95 6.42
N VAL A 386 0.88 -11.99 7.65
CA VAL A 386 1.52 -12.69 8.78
C VAL A 386 1.69 -14.18 8.46
N GLU A 387 0.65 -14.87 7.98
CA GLU A 387 0.70 -16.29 7.58
C GLU A 387 1.72 -16.56 6.47
N ALA A 388 1.93 -15.62 5.54
CA ALA A 388 2.94 -15.71 4.49
C ALA A 388 4.37 -15.43 5.00
N GLN A 389 4.54 -14.49 5.94
CA GLN A 389 5.83 -14.27 6.63
C GLN A 389 6.22 -15.50 7.46
N ASP A 390 5.27 -16.07 8.20
CA ASP A 390 5.39 -17.32 8.96
C ASP A 390 5.88 -18.48 8.08
N GLN A 391 5.36 -18.60 6.86
CA GLN A 391 5.78 -19.61 5.88
C GLN A 391 7.17 -19.30 5.29
N LEU A 392 7.48 -18.03 5.03
CA LEU A 392 8.79 -17.59 4.56
C LEU A 392 9.88 -17.85 5.61
N GLU A 393 9.66 -17.52 6.88
CA GLU A 393 10.61 -17.78 7.95
C GLU A 393 10.86 -19.28 8.16
N ARG A 394 9.80 -20.11 8.17
CA ARG A 394 9.92 -21.57 8.27
C ARG A 394 10.70 -22.16 7.09
N THR A 395 10.45 -21.70 5.87
CA THR A 395 11.18 -22.18 4.68
C THR A 395 12.62 -21.69 4.65
N LEU A 396 12.91 -20.45 5.07
CA LEU A 396 14.28 -19.96 5.22
C LEU A 396 15.06 -20.74 6.28
N GLN A 397 14.47 -21.00 7.45
CA GLN A 397 15.08 -21.82 8.50
C GLN A 397 15.38 -23.24 7.99
N ALA A 398 14.42 -23.89 7.32
CA ALA A 398 14.61 -25.22 6.74
C ALA A 398 15.70 -25.24 5.66
N MET A 399 15.76 -24.21 4.79
CA MET A 399 16.79 -24.07 3.76
C MET A 399 18.18 -23.83 4.34
N GLN A 400 18.29 -23.06 5.43
CA GLN A 400 19.54 -22.83 6.14
C GLN A 400 20.02 -24.12 6.84
N THR A 401 19.13 -24.86 7.52
CA THR A 401 19.46 -26.18 8.08
C THR A 401 19.88 -27.18 7.00
N ALA A 402 19.20 -27.17 5.84
CA ALA A 402 19.58 -28.01 4.70
C ALA A 402 20.98 -27.64 4.17
N LYS A 403 21.28 -26.34 4.02
CA LYS A 403 22.60 -25.83 3.62
C LYS A 403 23.70 -26.30 4.58
N GLU A 404 23.55 -26.06 5.88
CA GLU A 404 24.51 -26.48 6.90
C GLU A 404 24.72 -28.01 6.88
N SER A 405 23.63 -28.79 6.75
CA SER A 405 23.72 -30.25 6.67
C SER A 405 24.49 -30.74 5.42
N LEU A 406 24.32 -30.06 4.29
CA LEU A 406 25.01 -30.37 3.03
C LEU A 406 26.47 -29.90 3.04
N GLU A 407 26.79 -28.77 3.65
CA GLU A 407 28.17 -28.30 3.86
C GLU A 407 28.94 -29.27 4.78
N HIS A 408 28.31 -29.73 5.87
CA HIS A 408 28.87 -30.77 6.75
C HIS A 408 29.04 -32.13 6.04
N LEU A 409 28.11 -32.51 5.15
CA LEU A 409 28.18 -33.78 4.42
C LEU A 409 29.24 -33.73 3.30
N ALA A 410 29.28 -32.64 2.52
CA ALA A 410 30.34 -32.38 1.54
C ALA A 410 31.72 -32.42 2.19
N SER A 411 31.86 -31.80 3.38
CA SER A 411 33.10 -31.80 4.17
C SER A 411 33.58 -33.20 4.55
N LYS A 412 32.66 -34.09 4.97
CA LYS A 412 32.97 -35.52 5.25
C LYS A 412 33.36 -36.31 4.00
N LEU A 413 32.78 -35.95 2.85
CA LEU A 413 33.04 -36.58 1.56
C LEU A 413 34.21 -35.92 0.79
N ASN A 414 35.05 -35.10 1.44
CA ASN A 414 36.17 -34.43 0.78
C ASN A 414 37.28 -35.38 0.28
N HIS A 415 37.40 -36.57 0.88
CA HIS A 415 38.40 -37.56 0.48
C HIS A 415 38.04 -38.35 -0.80
N ILE A 416 36.84 -38.14 -1.36
CA ILE A 416 36.34 -38.86 -2.54
C ILE A 416 36.58 -38.01 -3.79
N THR A 417 37.52 -38.43 -4.64
CA THR A 417 37.84 -37.72 -5.89
C THR A 417 36.84 -38.08 -7.00
N VAL A 418 36.21 -37.05 -7.57
CA VAL A 418 35.16 -37.20 -8.59
C VAL A 418 35.71 -36.74 -9.95
N GLU A 419 36.65 -37.49 -10.50
CA GLU A 419 37.53 -37.03 -11.60
C GLU A 419 36.85 -36.85 -12.97
N HIS A 420 35.58 -37.24 -13.14
CA HIS A 420 34.88 -37.28 -14.43
C HIS A 420 33.47 -36.67 -14.38
N SER A 421 33.18 -35.75 -13.46
CA SER A 421 31.83 -35.17 -13.30
C SER A 421 31.72 -33.66 -13.55
N ARG A 422 30.50 -33.13 -13.46
CA ARG A 422 30.21 -31.71 -13.73
C ARG A 422 30.84 -30.76 -12.72
N PHE A 423 31.13 -31.24 -11.52
CA PHE A 423 31.69 -30.47 -10.41
C PHE A 423 33.18 -30.79 -10.13
N ALA A 424 33.81 -31.64 -10.96
CA ALA A 424 35.23 -31.96 -10.86
C ALA A 424 36.10 -30.69 -10.84
N GLY A 425 36.87 -30.51 -9.76
CA GLY A 425 37.81 -29.39 -9.60
C GLY A 425 37.18 -27.99 -9.44
N LYS A 426 35.87 -27.88 -9.16
CA LYS A 426 35.18 -26.60 -8.97
C LYS A 426 34.88 -26.33 -7.50
N GLU A 427 35.45 -25.26 -6.96
CA GLU A 427 34.93 -24.64 -5.75
C GLU A 427 33.60 -23.95 -6.08
N LEU A 428 32.58 -24.18 -5.25
CA LEU A 428 31.26 -23.57 -5.41
C LEU A 428 31.23 -22.24 -4.64
N ASP A 429 30.91 -21.13 -5.30
CA ASP A 429 30.79 -19.82 -4.66
C ASP A 429 29.59 -19.79 -3.67
N PRO A 430 29.82 -19.61 -2.36
CA PRO A 430 28.76 -19.56 -1.35
C PRO A 430 27.75 -18.40 -1.52
N LYS A 431 28.01 -17.45 -2.43
CA LYS A 431 27.14 -16.32 -2.77
C LYS A 431 26.32 -16.52 -4.04
N ALA A 432 26.57 -17.57 -4.81
CA ALA A 432 25.79 -17.87 -6.01
C ALA A 432 24.36 -18.31 -5.65
N GLY A 433 23.34 -17.83 -6.37
CA GLY A 433 21.95 -18.27 -6.15
C GLY A 433 21.75 -19.78 -6.34
N ASP A 434 22.53 -20.38 -7.25
CA ASP A 434 22.53 -21.82 -7.52
C ASP A 434 23.43 -22.63 -6.56
N TYR A 435 23.99 -22.02 -5.50
CA TYR A 435 24.94 -22.69 -4.59
C TYR A 435 24.35 -23.97 -3.98
N LEU A 436 23.15 -23.90 -3.40
CA LEU A 436 22.55 -25.02 -2.68
C LEU A 436 22.17 -26.20 -3.62
N PRO A 437 21.54 -25.99 -4.80
CA PRO A 437 21.35 -27.05 -5.79
C PRO A 437 22.65 -27.68 -6.29
N ASN A 438 23.70 -26.87 -6.53
CA ASN A 438 25.00 -27.39 -6.98
C ASN A 438 25.72 -28.17 -5.88
N LEU A 439 25.61 -27.73 -4.62
CA LEU A 439 26.17 -28.44 -3.47
C LEU A 439 25.47 -29.78 -3.23
N LEU A 440 24.15 -29.82 -3.38
CA LEU A 440 23.36 -31.07 -3.34
C LEU A 440 23.82 -32.05 -4.42
N GLY A 441 23.96 -31.60 -5.67
CA GLY A 441 24.45 -32.43 -6.78
C GLY A 441 25.89 -32.93 -6.59
N LEU A 442 26.79 -32.09 -6.05
CA LEU A 442 28.15 -32.49 -5.69
C LEU A 442 28.17 -33.55 -4.59
N VAL A 443 27.28 -33.45 -3.59
CA VAL A 443 27.11 -34.45 -2.53
C VAL A 443 26.55 -35.76 -3.10
N GLU A 444 25.53 -35.69 -3.97
CA GLU A 444 24.92 -36.84 -4.64
C GLU A 444 25.96 -37.61 -5.48
N GLU A 445 26.72 -36.94 -6.35
CA GLU A 445 27.80 -37.57 -7.14
C GLU A 445 28.86 -38.25 -6.26
N LYS A 446 29.22 -37.62 -5.12
CA LYS A 446 30.18 -38.20 -4.16
C LYS A 446 29.62 -39.42 -3.41
N LEU A 447 28.34 -39.40 -3.04
CA LEU A 447 27.66 -40.52 -2.39
C LEU A 447 27.49 -41.72 -3.33
N LEU A 448 27.14 -41.47 -4.60
CA LEU A 448 27.04 -42.53 -5.61
C LEU A 448 28.39 -43.21 -5.85
N LYS A 449 29.50 -42.44 -5.88
CA LYS A 449 30.85 -43.03 -5.94
C LYS A 449 31.28 -43.75 -4.67
N LEU A 450 30.86 -43.29 -3.49
CA LEU A 450 31.06 -44.06 -2.25
C LEU A 450 30.31 -45.40 -2.32
N GLN A 451 29.09 -45.41 -2.85
CA GLN A 451 28.30 -46.63 -3.03
C GLN A 451 28.97 -47.60 -4.03
N GLU A 452 29.38 -47.12 -5.20
CA GLU A 452 30.12 -47.92 -6.20
C GLU A 452 31.40 -48.53 -5.61
N GLN A 453 32.13 -47.77 -4.81
CA GLN A 453 33.30 -48.27 -4.08
C GLN A 453 32.93 -49.32 -3.00
N LEU A 454 31.82 -49.15 -2.29
CA LEU A 454 31.32 -50.11 -1.30
C LEU A 454 30.82 -51.42 -1.93
N GLU A 455 30.14 -51.34 -3.08
CA GLU A 455 29.64 -52.51 -3.81
C GLU A 455 30.76 -53.43 -4.29
N SER A 456 31.96 -52.89 -4.49
CA SER A 456 33.18 -53.67 -4.81
C SER A 456 33.81 -54.41 -3.62
N GLN A 457 33.30 -54.22 -2.39
CA GLN A 457 33.92 -54.70 -1.14
C GLN A 457 32.94 -55.52 -0.29
N ASN A 458 33.41 -56.60 0.33
CA ASN A 458 32.61 -57.38 1.27
C ASN A 458 32.42 -56.61 2.59
N VAL A 459 31.42 -55.71 2.61
CA VAL A 459 31.00 -54.96 3.80
C VAL A 459 30.80 -55.86 5.03
N PRO A 460 30.23 -57.09 4.96
CA PRO A 460 30.11 -57.98 6.12
C PRO A 460 31.46 -58.39 6.73
N ASP A 461 32.49 -58.59 5.91
CA ASP A 461 33.83 -59.01 6.38
C ASP A 461 34.66 -57.81 6.82
N MET A 462 34.50 -56.64 6.19
CA MET A 462 35.02 -55.38 6.74
C MET A 462 34.41 -55.08 8.11
N LEU A 463 33.10 -55.28 8.30
CA LEU A 463 32.45 -55.06 9.59
C LEU A 463 32.93 -56.05 10.66
N ARG A 464 33.38 -57.26 10.29
CA ARG A 464 34.09 -58.18 11.20
C ARG A 464 35.47 -57.62 11.57
N HIS A 465 36.26 -57.20 10.59
CA HIS A 465 37.58 -56.60 10.84
C HIS A 465 37.53 -55.25 11.58
N ILE A 466 36.43 -54.52 11.50
CA ILE A 466 36.18 -53.32 12.30
C ILE A 466 35.90 -53.67 13.78
N VAL A 467 35.44 -54.89 14.07
CA VAL A 467 35.21 -55.40 15.44
C VAL A 467 36.46 -56.07 16.04
N ASP A 468 37.44 -56.45 15.22
CA ASP A 468 38.72 -57.01 15.69
C ASP A 468 39.49 -55.99 16.56
N ARG A 469 39.99 -56.43 17.73
CA ARG A 469 40.69 -55.58 18.72
C ARG A 469 41.87 -54.80 18.12
N GLU A 470 42.59 -55.39 17.17
CA GLU A 470 43.77 -54.81 16.54
C GLU A 470 43.43 -53.58 15.67
N PHE A 471 42.24 -53.56 15.06
CA PHE A 471 41.77 -52.42 14.29
C PHE A 471 41.46 -51.21 15.18
N TYR A 472 40.84 -51.42 16.33
CA TYR A 472 40.61 -50.36 17.32
C TYR A 472 41.92 -49.77 17.86
N ALA A 473 42.90 -50.60 18.25
CA ALA A 473 44.21 -50.12 18.68
C ALA A 473 44.94 -49.30 17.57
N THR A 474 44.83 -49.75 16.32
CA THR A 474 45.41 -49.07 15.14
C THR A 474 44.69 -47.76 14.81
N LEU A 475 43.40 -47.64 15.14
CA LEU A 475 42.63 -46.39 15.05
C LEU A 475 42.98 -45.42 16.18
N GLU A 476 43.11 -45.89 17.43
CA GLU A 476 43.38 -45.04 18.59
C GLU A 476 44.70 -44.27 18.44
N GLY A 477 45.75 -44.93 17.93
CA GLY A 477 47.02 -44.29 17.58
C GLY A 477 46.97 -43.29 16.41
N LYS A 478 45.80 -43.06 15.79
CA LYS A 478 45.59 -42.15 14.64
C LYS A 478 44.49 -41.10 14.87
N LEU A 479 43.95 -40.98 16.08
CA LEU A 479 42.89 -40.00 16.38
C LEU A 479 43.45 -38.58 16.54
N PRO A 480 42.75 -37.53 16.04
CA PRO A 480 43.17 -36.13 16.24
C PRO A 480 43.19 -35.73 17.72
N GLN A 481 44.09 -34.81 18.08
CA GLN A 481 44.29 -34.35 19.47
C GLN A 481 43.05 -33.71 20.12
N TYR A 482 42.10 -33.22 19.32
CA TYR A 482 40.83 -32.62 19.77
C TYR A 482 39.65 -33.63 19.79
N ASN A 483 39.92 -34.93 19.70
CA ASN A 483 38.90 -35.98 19.70
C ASN A 483 38.13 -36.07 21.03
N THR A 484 36.84 -35.74 21.02
CA THR A 484 35.96 -35.71 22.20
C THR A 484 35.31 -37.05 22.57
N ARG A 485 35.81 -38.18 22.04
CA ARG A 485 35.34 -39.52 22.45
C ARG A 485 35.63 -39.75 23.93
N ILE A 486 34.58 -40.02 24.69
CA ILE A 486 34.68 -40.45 26.09
C ILE A 486 35.36 -41.82 26.11
N ALA A 487 36.53 -41.90 26.76
CA ALA A 487 37.19 -43.17 27.04
C ALA A 487 36.32 -43.96 28.04
N LEU A 488 35.64 -44.99 27.56
CA LEU A 488 34.97 -45.96 28.43
C LEU A 488 36.04 -46.88 29.01
N PRO A 489 36.02 -47.19 30.32
CA PRO A 489 36.94 -48.16 30.90
C PRO A 489 36.84 -49.51 30.18
N LEU A 490 37.87 -49.85 29.41
CA LEU A 490 38.02 -51.18 28.85
C LEU A 490 38.13 -52.14 30.04
N VAL A 491 37.16 -53.04 30.17
CA VAL A 491 37.23 -54.10 31.17
C VAL A 491 38.46 -54.94 30.85
N SER A 492 39.53 -54.70 31.62
CA SER A 492 40.73 -55.51 31.55
C SER A 492 40.31 -56.94 31.86
N SER A 493 40.48 -57.81 30.87
CA SER A 493 40.41 -59.25 31.06
C SER A 493 41.63 -59.64 31.89
N LYS A 494 41.57 -59.41 33.22
CA LYS A 494 42.60 -59.80 34.17
C LYS A 494 42.93 -61.27 33.91
N ASP A 495 44.13 -61.51 33.40
CA ASP A 495 44.62 -62.86 33.22
C ASP A 495 44.76 -63.51 34.60
N LYS A 496 44.45 -64.80 34.70
CA LYS A 496 44.25 -65.46 36.00
C LYS A 496 45.53 -66.08 36.55
N PHE A 497 46.65 -65.41 36.34
CA PHE A 497 47.97 -65.78 36.80
C PHE A 497 48.74 -64.53 37.25
N PHE A 498 49.51 -64.68 38.34
CA PHE A 498 50.22 -63.61 39.05
C PHE A 498 49.33 -62.66 39.85
N ASP A 499 48.81 -63.23 40.95
CA ASP A 499 49.17 -62.87 42.34
C ASP A 499 48.85 -61.47 42.89
N GLU A 500 48.88 -61.42 44.22
CA GLU A 500 48.49 -60.29 45.06
C GLU A 500 49.68 -59.35 45.30
N GLU A 501 49.53 -58.07 45.00
CA GLU A 501 50.23 -57.00 45.72
C GLU A 501 49.36 -55.73 45.72
N GLU A 502 49.60 -54.83 46.67
CA GLU A 502 48.69 -53.74 47.01
C GLU A 502 48.68 -52.62 45.95
N SER A 503 47.48 -52.20 45.54
CA SER A 503 47.24 -50.86 45.02
C SER A 503 46.01 -50.31 45.73
N GLU A 504 46.25 -49.48 46.74
CA GLU A 504 45.28 -48.47 47.15
C GLU A 504 45.09 -47.44 46.01
N ASP A 505 44.13 -46.53 46.18
CA ASP A 505 43.89 -45.34 45.35
C ASP A 505 43.75 -45.52 43.83
N ASP A 506 42.56 -45.98 43.40
CA ASP A 506 41.93 -45.41 42.21
C ASP A 506 40.45 -45.05 42.48
N ASP A 507 40.23 -43.91 43.15
CA ASP A 507 38.91 -43.39 43.56
C ASP A 507 38.11 -42.79 42.36
N ASN A 508 38.35 -43.31 41.15
CA ASN A 508 37.72 -42.91 39.89
C ASN A 508 36.63 -43.91 39.40
N GLU A 509 36.08 -44.76 40.28
CA GLU A 509 34.96 -45.64 39.91
C GLU A 509 33.68 -44.82 39.65
N VAL A 510 33.52 -44.35 38.40
CA VAL A 510 32.39 -43.52 37.94
C VAL A 510 31.07 -44.19 38.30
N ALA A 511 30.40 -43.63 39.31
CA ALA A 511 29.34 -44.30 40.06
C ALA A 511 28.19 -44.80 39.16
N ASN A 512 28.26 -46.08 38.77
CA ASN A 512 27.37 -46.67 37.79
C ASN A 512 25.90 -46.59 38.27
N ARG A 513 24.94 -46.53 37.34
CA ARG A 513 23.50 -46.31 37.61
C ARG A 513 22.92 -47.30 38.63
N ALA A 514 23.46 -48.52 38.69
CA ALA A 514 23.14 -49.52 39.71
C ALA A 514 23.66 -49.12 41.11
N ALA A 515 24.92 -48.70 41.23
CA ALA A 515 25.51 -48.23 42.49
C ALA A 515 24.79 -46.98 43.01
N LEU A 516 24.42 -46.02 42.14
CA LEU A 516 23.62 -44.85 42.51
C LEU A 516 22.19 -45.23 42.98
N LYS A 517 21.54 -46.22 42.33
CA LYS A 517 20.28 -46.81 42.83
C LYS A 517 20.44 -47.45 44.21
N ILE A 518 21.50 -48.24 44.41
CA ILE A 518 21.76 -48.90 45.70
C ILE A 518 22.05 -47.86 46.81
N ARG A 519 22.83 -46.81 46.51
CA ARG A 519 23.15 -45.71 47.45
C ARG A 519 21.91 -44.89 47.81
N SER A 520 21.07 -44.55 46.83
CA SER A 520 19.81 -43.82 47.06
C SER A 520 18.77 -44.67 47.82
N GLN A 521 18.65 -45.96 47.51
CA GLN A 521 17.76 -46.86 48.23
C GLN A 521 18.23 -47.09 49.69
N LYS A 522 19.52 -47.32 49.93
CA LYS A 522 20.10 -47.35 51.30
C LYS A 522 19.80 -46.06 52.07
N LEU A 523 19.85 -44.90 51.42
CA LEU A 523 19.46 -43.60 52.00
C LEU A 523 17.98 -43.57 52.41
N ILE A 524 17.06 -43.98 51.52
CA ILE A 524 15.61 -44.05 51.81
C ILE A 524 15.33 -45.02 52.97
N GLU A 525 15.94 -46.20 52.96
CA GLU A 525 15.79 -47.21 54.02
C GLU A 525 16.33 -46.71 55.37
N SER A 526 17.46 -45.99 55.39
CA SER A 526 18.00 -45.38 56.61
C SER A 526 17.05 -44.33 57.20
N ARG A 527 16.39 -43.53 56.33
CA ARG A 527 15.44 -42.48 56.73
C ARG A 527 14.14 -43.09 57.24
N ASN A 528 13.67 -44.19 56.63
CA ASN A 528 12.52 -44.95 57.11
C ASN A 528 12.80 -45.69 58.44
N LYS A 529 14.01 -46.24 58.64
CA LYS A 529 14.43 -46.80 59.94
C LYS A 529 14.37 -45.76 61.05
N LYS A 530 14.84 -44.52 60.82
CA LYS A 530 14.67 -43.40 61.77
C LYS A 530 13.18 -43.08 62.03
N ARG A 531 12.33 -43.09 60.99
CA ARG A 531 10.89 -42.79 61.12
C ARG A 531 10.12 -43.84 61.94
N SER A 532 10.52 -45.12 61.90
CA SER A 532 9.90 -46.18 62.70
C SER A 532 10.12 -46.07 64.21
N ARG A 533 11.28 -45.53 64.63
CA ARG A 533 11.64 -45.36 66.06
C ARG A 533 10.84 -44.26 66.76
N LEU A 534 10.28 -43.30 66.02
CA LEU A 534 9.43 -42.21 66.53
C LEU A 534 7.94 -42.58 66.65
N ARG A 535 7.60 -43.88 66.66
CA ARG A 535 6.21 -44.37 66.76
C ARG A 535 6.01 -45.49 67.80
N ARG A 536 6.97 -45.66 68.71
CA ARG A 536 6.91 -46.53 69.91
C ARG A 536 7.69 -45.89 71.08
N SER A 537 7.11 -44.86 71.65
CA SER A 537 7.40 -44.28 72.98
C SER A 537 6.17 -43.48 73.41
#